data_AF-A0A022PS93-F1
#
_entry.id   AF-A0A022PS93-F1
#
_cell.length_a   1.000
_cell.length_b   1.000
_cell.length_c   1.000
_cell.angle_alpha   90.00
_cell.angle_beta   90.00
_cell.angle_gamma   90.00
#
_symmetry.space_group_name_H-M   'P 1'
#
loop_
_entity.id
_entity.type
_entity.pdbx_description
1 polymer ?
#
loop_
_entity_poly.entity_id
_entity_poly.type
_entity_poly.pdbx_seq_one_letter_code
_entity_poly.pdbx_strand_id
1 'polypeptide(L)' 'MNKNYAVSPQIINIAEISSEPWGIQNSSSYFIYDNSATKEFIRKFKQPFGYGKIYNHALP' A
#
# COMPACT_ATOMS: atom_id res chain seq x y z
N MET A 1 -6.58 24.23 -8.59
CA MET A 1 -6.01 24.52 -7.26
C MET A 1 -5.38 23.24 -6.75
N ASN A 2 -4.05 23.10 -6.88
CA ASN A 2 -3.34 21.95 -6.34
C ASN A 2 -3.41 22.05 -4.82
N LYS A 3 -4.30 21.27 -4.19
CA LYS A 3 -4.31 21.12 -2.75
C LYS A 3 -3.10 20.26 -2.40
N ASN A 4 -2.09 20.88 -1.81
CA ASN A 4 -0.96 20.16 -1.24
C ASN A 4 -1.47 19.45 0.02
N TYR A 5 -1.91 18.21 -0.14
CA TYR A 5 -2.28 17.35 0.97
C TYR A 5 -1.00 16.87 1.64
N ALA A 6 -0.56 17.62 2.66
CA ALA A 6 0.49 17.16 3.55
C ALA A 6 -0.09 16.05 4.42
N VAL A 7 0.36 14.81 4.21
CA VAL A 7 0.01 13.69 5.09
C VAL A 7 0.88 13.81 6.33
N SER A 8 0.25 13.80 7.51
CA SER A 8 0.99 13.83 8.77
C SER A 8 1.78 12.53 8.95
N PRO A 9 3.08 12.58 9.33
CA PRO A 9 3.87 11.39 9.63
C PRO A 9 3.24 10.47 10.67
N GLN A 10 2.45 11.04 11.61
CA GLN A 10 1.73 10.25 12.61
C GLN A 10 0.70 9.33 11.97
N ILE A 11 0.00 9.81 10.93
CA ILE A 11 -0.99 9.03 10.20
C ILE A 11 -0.30 7.90 9.41
N ILE A 12 0.88 8.18 8.84
CA ILE A 12 1.68 7.18 8.15
C ILE A 12 2.15 6.10 9.12
N ASN A 13 2.74 6.49 10.25
CA ASN A 13 3.20 5.54 11.26
C ASN A 13 2.07 4.66 11.80
N ILE A 14 0.89 5.23 12.07
CA ILE A 14 -0.27 4.46 12.52
C ILE A 14 -0.71 3.45 11.46
N ALA A 15 -0.76 3.86 10.18
CA ALA A 15 -1.11 2.97 9.09
C ALA A 15 -0.08 1.83 8.93
N GLU A 16 1.20 2.13 9.10
CA GLU A 16 2.31 1.18 8.96
C GLU A 16 2.34 0.12 10.08
N ILE A 17 2.13 0.52 11.34
CA ILE A 17 2.14 -0.41 12.49
C ILE A 17 0.81 -1.14 12.71
N SER A 18 -0.24 -0.78 11.96
CA SER A 18 -1.57 -1.38 12.11
C SER A 18 -1.54 -2.88 11.83
N SER A 19 -2.12 -3.65 12.76
CA SER A 19 -2.32 -5.10 12.64
C SER A 19 -3.59 -5.48 11.89
N GLU A 20 -4.48 -4.52 11.63
CA GLU A 20 -5.70 -4.75 10.86
C GLU A 20 -5.39 -4.75 9.36
N PRO A 21 -6.01 -5.62 8.56
CA PRO A 21 -5.79 -5.64 7.11
C PRO A 21 -6.39 -4.39 6.46
N TRP A 22 -5.56 -3.64 5.74
CA TRP A 22 -6.00 -2.52 4.92
C TRP A 22 -5.21 -2.43 3.61
N GLY A 23 -5.83 -1.82 2.60
CA GLY A 23 -5.20 -1.57 1.31
C GLY A 23 -5.96 -0.56 0.47
N ILE A 24 -5.28 -0.04 -0.54
CA ILE A 24 -5.83 0.90 -1.53
C ILE A 24 -6.13 0.11 -2.79
N GLN A 25 -7.36 0.21 -3.28
CA GLN A 25 -7.77 -0.43 -4.53
C GLN A 25 -7.98 0.61 -5.63
N ASN A 26 -7.76 0.18 -6.88
CA ASN A 26 -8.23 0.93 -8.04
C ASN A 26 -9.74 0.72 -8.25
N SER A 27 -10.30 1.43 -9.22
CA SER A 27 -11.73 1.31 -9.59
C SER A 27 -12.14 -0.09 -10.05
N SER A 28 -11.17 -0.92 -10.43
CA SER A 28 -11.39 -2.31 -10.85
C SER A 28 -11.17 -3.32 -9.71
N SER A 29 -11.15 -2.85 -8.45
CA SER A 29 -10.99 -3.66 -7.24
C SER A 29 -9.65 -4.41 -7.13
N TYR A 30 -8.62 -3.96 -7.85
CA TYR A 30 -7.26 -4.46 -7.66
C TYR A 30 -6.52 -3.64 -6.62
N PHE A 31 -5.88 -4.31 -5.66
CA PHE A 31 -4.99 -3.66 -4.69
C PHE A 31 -3.78 -3.05 -5.42
N ILE A 32 -3.57 -1.76 -5.21
CA ILE A 32 -2.39 -1.01 -5.66
C ILE A 32 -1.34 -0.94 -4.53
N TYR A 33 -1.82 -0.91 -3.28
CA TYR A 33 -0.99 -0.90 -2.08
C TYR A 33 -1.73 -1.64 -0.97
N ASP A 34 -1.00 -2.35 -0.12
CA ASP A 34 -1.52 -3.12 1.00
C ASP A 34 -0.52 -3.15 2.15
N ASN A 35 -1.03 -3.26 3.38
CA ASN A 35 -0.17 -3.50 4.53
C ASN A 35 0.20 -4.98 4.69
N SER A 36 1.22 -5.24 5.50
CA SER A 36 1.72 -6.60 5.72
C SER A 36 0.63 -7.56 6.24
N ALA A 37 -0.29 -7.08 7.09
CA ALA A 37 -1.41 -7.88 7.58
C ALA A 37 -2.33 -8.40 6.46
N THR A 38 -2.47 -7.63 5.38
CA THR A 38 -3.32 -7.98 4.23
C THR A 38 -2.71 -9.07 3.36
N LYS A 39 -1.37 -9.24 3.36
CA LYS A 39 -0.68 -10.31 2.59
C LYS A 39 -1.16 -11.71 2.96
N GLU A 40 -1.45 -11.95 4.24
CA GLU A 40 -1.98 -13.22 4.72
C GLU A 40 -3.40 -13.50 4.17
N PHE A 41 -4.20 -12.45 3.92
CA PHE A 41 -5.53 -12.56 3.31
C PHE A 41 -5.46 -12.67 1.78
N ILE A 42 -4.52 -11.98 1.13
CA ILE A 42 -4.36 -11.99 -0.34
C ILE A 42 -3.81 -13.33 -0.84
N ARG A 43 -3.07 -14.11 -0.04
CA ARG A 43 -2.61 -15.47 -0.44
C ARG A 43 -3.75 -16.41 -0.84
N LYS A 44 -4.99 -16.16 -0.40
CA LYS A 44 -6.19 -16.92 -0.83
C LYS A 44 -6.74 -16.49 -2.20
N PHE A 45 -6.39 -15.30 -2.67
CA PHE A 45 -6.70 -14.82 -4.01
C PHE A 45 -5.56 -15.21 -4.95
N LYS A 46 -5.86 -16.19 -5.81
CA LYS A 46 -4.92 -16.85 -6.71
C LYS A 46 -4.42 -15.90 -7.81
N GLN A 47 -3.40 -15.09 -7.52
CA GLN A 47 -2.28 -14.76 -8.42
C GLN A 47 -1.29 -13.83 -7.70
N PRO A 48 0.04 -14.10 -7.78
CA PRO A 48 1.03 -13.21 -7.22
C PRO A 48 1.01 -11.90 -7.99
N PHE A 49 0.73 -10.80 -7.29
CA PHE A 49 0.96 -9.46 -7.78
C PHE A 49 2.47 -9.32 -8.06
N GLY A 50 2.86 -9.57 -9.31
CA GLY A 50 4.20 -9.28 -9.83
C GLY A 50 4.39 -7.77 -9.99
N TYR A 51 4.19 -6.99 -8.92
CA TYR A 51 4.59 -5.58 -8.86
C TYR A 51 5.97 -5.46 -8.21
N GLY A 52 6.90 -6.28 -8.69
CA GLY A 52 8.33 -6.02 -8.56
C GLY A 52 8.76 -4.93 -9.53
N LYS A 53 8.16 -3.73 -9.45
CA LYS A 53 8.90 -2.52 -9.85
C LYS A 53 9.52 -1.97 -8.60
N ILE A 54 10.74 -2.43 -8.34
CA ILE A 54 11.65 -1.82 -7.40
C ILE A 54 11.78 -0.37 -7.85
N TYR A 55 11.13 0.56 -7.17
CA TYR A 55 11.45 1.97 -7.31
C TYR A 55 12.86 2.11 -6.73
N ASN A 56 13.88 1.97 -7.59
CA ASN A 56 15.22 2.43 -7.31
C ASN A 56 15.15 3.95 -7.22
N HIS A 57 14.74 4.45 -6.05
CA HIS A 57 15.20 5.74 -5.59
C HIS A 57 16.68 5.59 -5.27
N ALA A 58 17.51 5.48 -6.31
CA ALA A 58 18.88 5.92 -6.19
C ALA A 58 18.78 7.40 -5.83
N LEU A 59 18.97 7.69 -4.54
CA LEU A 59 19.14 9.05 -4.05
C LEU A 59 20.32 9.66 -4.84
N PRO A 60 20.24 10.94 -5.26
CA PRO A 60 21.41 11.64 -5.76
C PRO A 60 22.52 11.71 -4.71
#